data_AF-A0A759YDF8-F1
#
_entry.id   AF-A0A759YDF8-F1
#
_cell.length_a   1.000
_cell.length_b   1.000
_cell.length_c   1.000
_cell.angle_alpha   90.00
_cell.angle_beta   90.00
_cell.angle_gamma   90.00
#
_symmetry.space_group_name_H-M   'P 1'
#
loop_
_entity.id
_entity.type
_entity.pdbx_description
1 polymer ?
#
loop_
_entity_poly.entity_id
_entity_poly.type
_entity_poly.pdbx_seq_one_letter_code
_entity_poly.pdbx_strand_id
1 'polypeptide(L)' 'MRYSILALFVSAVLLPVGASAHSYTFNPALIDDGAVDVSLFNEGLQLPGDYSVNITMNGENVDNAMVSFRLAG' A
#
# COMPACT_ATOMS: atom_id res chain seq x y z
N MET A 1 37.56 -20.08 12.52
CA MET A 1 36.62 -19.73 13.61
C MET A 1 36.46 -18.22 13.84
N ARG A 2 37.54 -17.42 13.84
CA ARG A 2 37.50 -15.97 14.13
C ARG A 2 36.60 -15.13 13.21
N TYR A 3 36.59 -15.45 11.90
CA TYR A 3 35.72 -14.78 10.92
C TYR A 3 34.24 -15.16 11.03
N SER A 4 33.94 -16.35 11.56
CA SER A 4 32.57 -16.83 11.74
C SER A 4 31.86 -16.09 12.88
N ILE A 5 32.61 -15.75 13.93
CA ILE A 5 32.11 -14.95 15.05
C ILE A 5 31.86 -13.50 14.59
N LEU A 6 32.77 -12.93 13.81
CA LEU A 6 32.59 -11.59 13.25
C LEU A 6 31.35 -11.50 12.34
N ALA A 7 31.17 -12.50 11.46
CA ALA A 7 29.99 -12.58 10.60
C ALA A 7 28.68 -12.65 11.40
N LEU A 8 28.66 -13.39 12.51
CA LEU A 8 27.50 -13.51 13.41
C LEU A 8 27.14 -12.16 14.07
N PHE A 9 28.14 -11.39 14.52
CA PHE A 9 27.90 -10.07 15.12
C PHE A 9 27.40 -9.07 14.07
N VAL A 10 27.97 -9.09 12.87
CA VAL A 10 27.54 -8.20 11.77
C VAL A 10 26.10 -8.50 11.36
N SER A 11 25.72 -9.78 11.24
CA SER A 11 24.34 -10.13 10.90
C SER A 11 23.36 -9.80 12.03
N ALA A 12 23.74 -9.95 13.31
CA ALA A 12 22.89 -9.56 14.43
C ALA A 12 22.64 -8.04 14.52
N VAL A 13 23.62 -7.21 14.14
CA VAL A 13 23.48 -5.74 14.09
C VAL A 13 22.68 -5.27 12.87
N LEU A 14 22.77 -6.00 11.75
CA LEU A 14 22.02 -5.72 10.52
C LEU A 14 20.59 -6.27 10.54
N LEU A 15 20.20 -7.01 11.59
CA LEU A 15 18.80 -7.40 11.77
C LEU A 15 17.98 -6.12 11.94
N PRO A 16 16.95 -5.89 11.12
CA PRO A 16 16.10 -4.73 11.25
C PRO A 16 15.45 -4.74 12.64
N VAL A 17 15.82 -3.77 13.47
CA VAL A 17 15.15 -3.48 14.74
C VAL A 17 13.66 -3.31 14.41
N GLY A 18 12.82 -4.13 15.04
CA GLY A 18 11.47 -4.46 14.60
C GLY A 18 10.70 -3.31 13.95
N ALA A 19 10.28 -3.52 12.70
CA ALA A 19 9.31 -2.66 12.06
C ALA A 19 7.98 -2.78 12.83
N SER A 20 7.62 -1.72 13.57
CA SER A 20 6.29 -1.62 14.17
C SER A 20 5.30 -1.24 13.07
N ALA A 21 4.64 -2.23 12.51
CA ALA A 21 3.53 -1.99 11.59
C ALA A 21 2.34 -1.47 12.39
N HIS A 22 2.05 -0.18 12.27
CA HIS A 22 0.82 0.38 12.82
C HIS A 22 -0.36 -0.06 11.96
N SER A 23 -1.40 -0.60 12.60
CA SER A 23 -2.65 -0.92 11.93
C SER A 23 -3.57 0.29 12.01
N TYR A 24 -4.10 0.71 10.87
CA TYR A 24 -5.11 1.75 10.78
C TYR A 24 -6.44 1.11 10.42
N THR A 25 -7.53 1.61 10.99
CA THR A 25 -8.89 1.14 10.71
C THR A 25 -9.83 2.32 10.60
N PHE A 26 -10.60 2.34 9.53
CA PHE A 26 -11.63 3.32 9.24
C PHE A 26 -12.96 2.89 9.86
N ASN A 27 -13.61 3.83 10.54
CA ASN A 27 -14.95 3.65 11.10
C ASN A 27 -15.98 4.24 10.12
N PRO A 28 -16.86 3.42 9.52
CA PRO A 28 -17.85 3.91 8.55
C PRO A 28 -18.86 4.89 9.16
N ALA A 29 -19.09 4.84 10.48
CA ALA A 29 -20.03 5.74 11.16
C ALA A 29 -19.56 7.21 11.20
N LEU A 30 -18.31 7.49 10.80
CA LEU A 30 -17.77 8.86 10.72
C LEU A 30 -17.99 9.51 9.35
N ILE A 31 -18.62 8.81 8.40
CA ILE A 31 -18.91 9.32 7.06
C ILE A 31 -20.36 9.83 7.03
N ASP A 32 -20.54 11.10 6.67
CA ASP A 32 -21.84 11.79 6.62
C ASP A 32 -22.61 11.49 5.32
N ASP A 33 -22.75 10.20 4.98
CA ASP A 33 -23.46 9.73 3.77
C ASP A 33 -24.15 8.36 3.96
N GLY A 34 -24.52 8.03 5.21
CA GLY A 34 -25.21 6.78 5.53
C GLY A 34 -24.29 5.56 5.60
N ALA A 35 -24.81 4.37 5.29
CA ALA A 35 -24.09 3.11 5.42
C ALA A 35 -23.12 2.89 4.25
N VAL A 36 -21.91 3.41 4.39
CA VAL A 36 -20.82 3.27 3.40
C VAL A 36 -19.94 2.07 3.75
N ASP A 37 -19.63 1.24 2.75
CA ASP A 37 -18.67 0.15 2.89
C ASP A 37 -17.23 0.68 2.82
N VAL A 38 -16.45 0.44 3.88
CA VAL A 38 -15.04 0.85 4.00
C VAL A 38 -14.08 -0.34 4.06
N SER A 39 -14.54 -1.55 3.79
CA SER A 39 -13.75 -2.78 3.84
C SER A 39 -12.47 -2.68 3.00
N LEU A 40 -12.57 -2.23 1.76
CA LEU A 40 -11.42 -2.06 0.86
C LEU A 40 -10.41 -1.04 1.40
N PHE A 41 -10.85 0.05 2.03
CA PHE A 41 -9.93 1.03 2.64
C PHE A 41 -9.18 0.43 3.83
N ASN A 42 -9.83 -0.43 4.63
CA ASN A 42 -9.19 -1.15 5.73
C ASN A 42 -8.14 -2.18 5.25
N GLU A 43 -8.22 -2.60 3.99
CA GLU A 43 -7.23 -3.46 3.34
C GLU A 43 -6.14 -2.67 2.59
N GLY A 44 -6.17 -1.33 2.66
CA GLY A 44 -5.22 -0.45 1.98
C GLY A 44 -5.48 -0.28 0.48
N LEU A 45 -6.71 -0.56 0.03
CA LEU A 45 -7.14 -0.45 -1.35
C LEU A 45 -8.00 0.81 -1.58
N GLN A 46 -8.43 0.97 -2.83
CA GLN A 46 -9.39 1.98 -3.29
C GLN A 46 -10.62 1.30 -3.87
N LEU A 47 -11.72 2.05 -3.98
CA LEU A 47 -12.93 1.54 -4.65
C LEU A 47 -12.65 1.31 -6.16
N PRO A 48 -13.27 0.30 -6.79
CA PRO A 48 -13.34 0.22 -8.24
C PRO A 48 -14.23 1.34 -8.79
N GLY A 49 -13.98 1.79 -10.02
CA GLY A 49 -14.72 2.88 -10.63
C GLY A 49 -13.98 3.59 -11.75
N ASP A 50 -14.55 4.69 -12.21
CA ASP A 50 -13.98 5.53 -13.27
C ASP A 50 -13.13 6.65 -12.67
N TYR A 51 -11.87 6.71 -13.06
CA TYR A 51 -10.91 7.68 -12.54
C TYR A 51 -10.29 8.51 -13.66
N SER A 52 -10.19 9.82 -13.46
CA SER A 52 -9.38 10.70 -14.32
C SER A 52 -7.91 10.49 -13.97
N VAL A 53 -7.13 9.98 -14.92
CA VAL A 53 -5.73 9.61 -14.69
C VAL A 53 -4.82 10.10 -15.81
N ASN A 54 -3.56 10.33 -15.45
CA ASN A 54 -2.46 10.50 -16.40
C ASN A 54 -1.96 9.11 -16.81
N ILE A 55 -1.97 8.80 -18.10
CA ILE A 55 -1.43 7.55 -18.63
C ILE A 55 0.05 7.79 -18.93
N THR A 56 0.92 6.96 -18.36
CA THR A 56 2.36 7.02 -18.59
C THR A 56 2.87 5.73 -19.22
N MET A 57 3.74 5.84 -20.22
CA MET A 57 4.41 4.72 -20.87
C MET A 57 5.91 4.98 -20.86
N ASN A 58 6.68 4.06 -20.27
CA ASN A 58 8.14 4.22 -20.10
C ASN A 58 8.57 5.54 -19.43
N GLY A 59 7.74 6.06 -18.54
CA GLY A 59 8.00 7.31 -17.81
C GLY A 59 7.53 8.58 -18.53
N GLU A 60 7.11 8.49 -19.80
CA GLU A 60 6.54 9.62 -20.53
C GLU A 60 5.02 9.63 -20.39
N ASN A 61 4.43 10.81 -20.17
CA ASN A 61 2.98 10.96 -20.20
C ASN A 61 2.50 10.94 -21.65
N VAL A 62 1.61 10.01 -21.96
CA VAL A 62 1.10 9.78 -23.32
C VAL A 62 -0.36 10.19 -23.49
N ASP A 63 -1.11 10.29 -22.39
CA ASP A 63 -2.52 10.69 -22.42
C ASP A 63 -3.03 11.15 -21.04
N ASN A 64 -4.20 11.79 -21.03
CA ASN A 64 -5.03 12.04 -19.84
C ASN A 64 -6.48 11.68 -20.17
N ALA A 65 -7.02 10.69 -19.47
CA ALA A 65 -8.34 10.15 -19.78
C ALA A 65 -9.07 9.63 -18.54
N MET A 66 -10.39 9.46 -18.70
CA MET A 66 -11.21 8.69 -17.77
C MET A 66 -11.01 7.19 -18.05
N VAL A 67 -10.62 6.43 -17.02
CA VAL A 67 -10.35 4.99 -17.13
C VAL A 67 -11.13 4.23 -16.07
N SER A 68 -11.81 3.16 -16.47
CA SER A 68 -12.55 2.26 -15.59
C SER A 68 -11.63 1.19 -14.98
N PHE A 69 -11.55 1.16 -13.65
CA PHE A 69 -10.77 0.18 -12.89
C PHE A 69 -11.68 -0.80 -12.15
N ARG A 70 -11.23 -2.06 -12.07
CA ARG A 70 -11.89 -3.15 -11.34
C ARG A 70 -10.86 -3.93 -10.52
N LEU A 71 -11.29 -4.50 -9.39
CA LEU A 71 -10.45 -5.43 -8.64
C LEU A 71 -10.20 -6.68 -9.49
N ALA A 72 -8.97 -7.21 -9.42
CA ALA A 72 -8.69 -8.53 -9.95
C ALA A 72 -9.40 -9.57 -9.07
N GLY A 73 -10.23 -10.40 -9.70
CA GLY A 73 -10.92 -11.51 -9.03
C GLY A 73 -10.04 -12.74 -8.89
#